data_AF-A0A382U0Z8-F1
#
_entry.id   AF-A0A382U0Z8-F1
#
_cell.length_a   1.000
_cell.length_b   1.000
_cell.length_c   1.000
_cell.angle_alpha   90.00
_cell.angle_beta   90.00
_cell.angle_gamma   90.00
#
_symmetry.space_group_name_H-M   'P 1'
#
loop_
_entity.id
_entity.type
_entity.pdbx_description
1 polymer ?
#
loop_
_entity_poly.entity_id
_entity_poly.type
_entity_poly.pdbx_seq_one_letter_code
_entity_poly.pdbx_strand_id
1 'polypeptide(L)' 'MLQQTQVRKVVDYYQRFLERFPTLEQLAEADLQGLLKMWEGLGYYARARNL' A
#
# COMPACT_ATOMS: atom_id res chain seq x y z
N MET A 1 1.48 -6.01 2.57
CA MET A 1 0.44 -6.39 1.58
C MET A 1 0.14 -7.90 1.53
N LEU A 2 1.11 -8.82 1.69
CA LEU A 2 0.88 -10.27 1.57
C LEU A 2 0.18 -10.94 2.75
N GLN A 3 0.10 -10.29 3.92
CA GLN A 3 -0.63 -10.83 5.07
C GLN A 3 -2.11 -11.04 4.69
N GLN A 4 -2.60 -12.28 4.68
CA GLN A 4 -3.98 -12.61 4.32
C GLN A 4 -4.38 -12.13 2.91
N THR A 5 -3.44 -12.08 1.96
CA THR A 5 -3.72 -11.76 0.55
C THR A 5 -2.84 -12.62 -0.36
N GLN A 6 -3.42 -13.19 -1.42
CA GLN A 6 -2.69 -14.05 -2.36
C GLN A 6 -1.64 -13.26 -3.16
N VAL A 7 -0.49 -13.88 -3.43
CA VAL A 7 0.63 -13.27 -4.17
C VAL A 7 0.18 -12.65 -5.49
N ARG A 8 -0.56 -13.40 -6.33
CA ARG A 8 -1.05 -12.93 -7.64
C ARG A 8 -1.83 -11.62 -7.57
N LYS A 9 -2.56 -11.39 -6.47
CA LYS A 9 -3.32 -10.16 -6.26
C LYS A 9 -2.43 -9.00 -5.80
N VAL A 10 -1.30 -9.28 -5.15
CA VAL A 10 -0.42 -8.25 -4.54
C VAL A 10 0.61 -7.69 -5.51
N VAL A 11 1.06 -8.45 -6.51
CA VAL A 11 2.16 -8.05 -7.41
C VAL A 11 1.93 -6.65 -8.00
N ASP A 12 0.79 -6.43 -8.65
CA ASP A 12 0.48 -5.15 -9.31
C ASP A 12 0.29 -4.00 -8.31
N TYR A 13 -0.19 -4.30 -7.09
CA TYR A 13 -0.32 -3.29 -6.04
C TYR A 13 1.04 -2.88 -5.50
N TYR A 14 1.92 -3.85 -5.30
CA TYR A 14 3.26 -3.61 -4.77
C TYR A 14 4.10 -2.80 -5.74
N GLN A 15 4.04 -3.09 -7.04
CA GLN A 15 4.73 -2.30 -8.07
C GLN A 15 4.28 -0.83 -8.06
N ARG A 16 2.96 -0.59 -8.17
CA ARG A 16 2.40 0.77 -8.13
C ARG A 16 2.70 1.49 -6.81
N PHE A 17 2.73 0.76 -5.70
CA PHE A 17 3.07 1.31 -4.39
C PHE A 17 4.53 1.77 -4.34
N LEU A 18 5.47 0.98 -4.85
CA LEU A 18 6.89 1.36 -4.91
C LEU A 18 7.15 2.49 -5.92
N GLU A 19 6.42 2.53 -7.03
CA GLU A 19 6.50 3.64 -7.97
C GLU A 19 6.00 4.95 -7.35
N ARG A 20 4.95 4.87 -6.51
CA ARG A 20 4.38 6.04 -5.83
C ARG A 20 5.17 6.47 -4.60
N PHE A 21 5.73 5.51 -3.86
CA PHE A 21 6.51 5.71 -2.64
C PHE A 21 7.84 4.97 -2.74
N PRO A 22 8.81 5.50 -3.51
CA PRO A 22 10.10 4.84 -3.73
C PRO A 22 10.99 4.78 -2.48
N THR A 23 10.76 5.70 -1.54
CA THR A 23 11.50 5.77 -0.27
C THR A 23 10.57 5.82 0.93
N LEU A 24 11.10 5.46 2.10
CA LEU A 24 10.35 5.47 3.35
C LEU A 24 9.92 6.89 3.74
N GLU A 25 10.76 7.89 3.47
CA GLU A 25 10.49 9.31 3.75
C GLU A 25 9.29 9.80 2.95
N GLN A 26 9.22 9.45 1.65
CA GLN A 26 8.08 9.81 0.81
C GLN A 26 6.78 9.14 1.26
N LEU A 27 6.87 7.92 1.80
CA LEU A 27 5.72 7.25 2.41
C LEU A 27 5.29 7.95 3.72
N ALA A 28 6.24 8.35 4.55
CA ALA A 28 5.97 9.01 5.83
C ALA A 28 5.36 10.41 5.67
N GLU A 29 5.75 11.13 4.60
CA GLU A 29 5.19 12.45 4.26
C GLU A 29 3.85 12.36 3.50
N ALA A 30 3.45 11.17 3.06
CA ALA A 30 2.24 10.98 2.29
C ALA A 30 0.99 11.27 3.12
N ASP A 31 -0.03 11.81 2.45
CA ASP A 31 -1.33 11.98 3.06
C ASP A 31 -2.01 10.62 3.27
N LEU A 32 -2.73 10.49 4.39
CA LEU A 32 -3.43 9.24 4.71
C LEU A 32 -4.44 8.86 3.61
N GLN A 33 -5.08 9.83 2.96
CA GLN A 33 -6.00 9.53 1.85
C GLN A 33 -5.27 8.94 0.64
N GLY A 34 -4.14 9.50 0.23
CA GLY A 34 -3.32 8.94 -0.85
C GLY A 34 -2.83 7.53 -0.54
N LEU A 35 -2.38 7.27 0.70
CA LEU A 35 -2.00 5.93 1.15
C LEU A 35 -3.18 4.95 1.05
N LEU A 36 -4.36 5.34 1.55
CA LEU A 36 -5.55 4.47 1.52
C LEU A 36 -6.03 4.19 0.09
N LYS A 37 -5.88 5.15 -0.83
CA LYS A 37 -6.21 4.98 -2.24
C LYS A 37 -5.32 3.95 -2.92
N MET A 38 -4.02 3.92 -2.59
CA MET A 38 -3.11 2.87 -3.08
C MET A 38 -3.45 1.48 -2.52
N TRP A 39 -4.22 1.41 -1.43
CA TRP A 39 -4.64 0.19 -0.76
C TRP A 39 -6.05 -0.27 -1.16
N GLU A 40 -6.77 0.51 -1.97
CA GLU A 40 -8.15 0.23 -2.36
C GLU A 40 -8.25 -1.11 -3.09
N GLY A 41 -9.11 -2.02 -2.61
CA GLY A 41 -9.27 -3.36 -3.18
C GLY A 41 -8.38 -4.46 -2.57
N LEU A 42 -7.35 -4.11 -1.78
CA LEU A 42 -6.60 -5.10 -0.98
C LEU A 42 -7.32 -5.50 0.32
N GLY A 43 -8.29 -4.70 0.77
CA GLY A 43 -9.03 -4.92 2.01
C GLY A 43 -8.17 -4.76 3.27
N TYR A 44 -8.78 -4.91 4.44
CA TYR A 44 -8.11 -4.77 5.74
C TYR A 44 -7.28 -3.48 5.86
N TYR A 45 -7.95 -2.32 5.75
CA TYR A 45 -7.30 -0.99 5.77
C TYR A 45 -6.52 -0.68 7.05
N ALA A 46 -6.77 -1.42 8.15
CA ALA A 46 -5.93 -1.34 9.34
C ALA A 46 -4.45 -1.67 9.03
N ARG A 47 -4.17 -2.56 8.07
CA ARG A 47 -2.79 -2.85 7.63
C ARG A 47 -2.12 -1.65 6.98
N ALA A 48 -2.87 -0.81 6.27
CA ALA A 48 -2.34 0.40 5.66
C ALA A 48 -2.09 1.50 6.71
N ARG A 49 -2.97 1.59 7.72
CA ARG A 49 -2.85 2.59 8.79
C ARG A 49 -1.73 2.29 9.79
N ASN A 50 -1.34 1.03 9.92
CA ASN A 50 -0.30 0.56 10.83
C ASN A 50 1.04 0.29 10.12
N LEU A 51 1.17 0.68 8.84
CA LEU A 51 2.40 0.57 8.05
C LEU A 51 3.32 1.76 8.33
#